data_AF-U1REZ9-F1
#
_entry.id   AF-U1REZ9-F1
#
_cell.length_a   1.000
_cell.length_b   1.000
_cell.length_c   1.000
_cell.angle_alpha   90.00
_cell.angle_beta   90.00
_cell.angle_gamma   90.00
#
_symmetry.space_group_name_H-M   'P 1'
#
loop_
_entity.id
_entity.type
_entity.pdbx_description
1 polymer ?
#
loop_
_entity_poly.entity_id
_entity_poly.type
_entity_poly.pdbx_seq_one_letter_code
_entity_poly.pdbx_strand_id
1 'polypeptide(L)'
;MLTMPRWVNHDERKRPICPSTGRWASVTDPSTWDTWEAASKRDSRIGFVLGGGIGCIDLDHCLDAYGHPSEAVAELLEFYAGSYVEVSPSGDGLHVWGTAPERRGFRRTWKGQAVEFYSQDRYVTVTGRVFRPGALLPL
;
A
#
# COMPACT_ATOMS: atom_id res chain seq x y z
N MET A 1 5.90 -0.77 10.53
CA MET A 1 4.44 -0.66 10.33
C MET A 1 3.64 -1.40 11.40
N LEU A 2 3.94 -2.67 11.72
CA LEU A 2 3.12 -3.48 12.65
C LEU A 2 2.81 -2.81 14.00
N THR A 3 3.75 -2.06 14.57
CA THR A 3 3.60 -1.36 15.85
C THR A 3 2.77 -0.06 15.78
N MET A 4 2.39 0.39 14.59
CA MET A 4 1.62 1.63 14.41
C MET A 4 0.11 1.32 14.42
N PRO A 5 -0.72 2.03 15.20
CA PRO A 5 -2.17 1.82 15.25
C PRO A 5 -2.87 2.52 14.07
N ARG A 6 -2.51 2.13 12.86
CA ARG A 6 -3.01 2.69 11.59
C ARG A 6 -3.64 1.63 10.69
N TRP A 7 -3.99 0.49 11.26
CA TRP A 7 -4.53 -0.65 10.52
C TRP A 7 -6.05 -0.54 10.41
N VAL A 8 -6.55 -0.89 9.24
CA VAL A 8 -7.97 -0.99 8.92
C VAL A 8 -8.23 -2.32 8.23
N ASN A 9 -9.48 -2.75 8.18
CA ASN A 9 -9.91 -3.74 7.20
C ASN A 9 -10.53 -3.05 5.99
N HIS A 10 -10.96 -3.80 4.99
CA HIS A 10 -11.78 -3.27 3.91
C HIS A 10 -12.84 -4.26 3.42
N ASP A 11 -13.90 -3.76 2.78
CA ASP A 11 -14.85 -4.62 2.08
C ASP A 11 -14.38 -5.00 0.67
N GLU A 12 -15.23 -5.71 -0.08
CA GLU A 12 -14.97 -6.13 -1.47
C GLU A 12 -14.79 -4.95 -2.43
N ARG A 13 -15.35 -3.78 -2.10
CA ARG A 13 -15.20 -2.54 -2.87
C ARG A 13 -14.00 -1.72 -2.40
N LYS A 14 -13.14 -2.30 -1.56
CA LYS A 14 -11.98 -1.64 -0.95
C LYS A 14 -12.38 -0.35 -0.19
N ARG A 15 -13.54 -0.34 0.47
CA ARG A 15 -13.89 0.73 1.41
C ARG A 15 -13.31 0.40 2.78
N PRO A 16 -12.59 1.32 3.44
CA PRO A 16 -11.93 1.03 4.71
C PRO A 16 -12.96 0.85 5.84
N ILE A 17 -12.67 -0.09 6.73
CA ILE A 17 -13.53 -0.50 7.84
C ILE A 17 -12.69 -0.53 9.11
N CYS A 18 -13.20 0.09 10.17
CA CYS A 18 -12.62 0.04 11.50
C CYS A 18 -12.64 -1.40 12.03
N PRO A 19 -11.48 -1.99 12.36
CA PRO A 19 -11.39 -3.37 12.84
C PRO A 19 -12.28 -3.66 14.04
N SER A 20 -12.18 -2.87 15.11
CA SER A 20 -12.94 -3.13 16.35
C SER A 20 -14.45 -2.95 16.21
N THR A 21 -14.93 -2.03 15.36
CA THR A 21 -16.37 -1.69 15.30
C THR A 21 -17.10 -2.26 14.09
N GLY A 22 -16.36 -2.64 13.04
CA GLY A 22 -16.93 -3.06 11.76
C GLY A 22 -17.62 -1.96 10.94
N ARG A 23 -17.58 -0.70 11.41
CA ARG A 23 -18.11 0.48 10.69
C ARG A 23 -17.06 1.05 9.73
N TRP A 24 -17.46 1.94 8.83
CA TRP A 24 -16.50 2.62 7.96
C TRP A 24 -15.42 3.36 8.77
N ALA A 25 -14.18 3.25 8.30
CA ALA A 25 -13.07 4.03 8.82
C ALA A 25 -12.82 5.25 7.94
N SER A 26 -12.43 6.36 8.56
CA SER A 26 -12.01 7.57 7.85
C SER A 26 -10.49 7.57 7.74
N VAL A 27 -9.94 7.87 6.56
CA VAL A 27 -8.47 7.97 6.37
C VAL A 27 -7.82 9.18 7.05
N THR A 28 -8.61 10.04 7.70
CA THR A 28 -8.12 11.22 8.44
C THR A 28 -8.54 11.24 9.91
N ASP A 29 -9.27 10.22 10.39
CA ASP A 29 -9.68 10.10 11.80
C ASP A 29 -9.02 8.86 12.45
N PRO A 30 -7.94 9.05 13.24
CA PRO A 30 -7.25 7.97 13.91
C PRO A 30 -8.11 7.14 14.86
N SER A 31 -9.23 7.69 15.38
CA SER A 31 -10.14 6.96 16.27
C SER A 31 -10.88 5.82 15.56
N THR A 32 -10.83 5.80 14.22
CA THR A 32 -11.43 4.76 13.39
C THR A 32 -10.43 3.70 12.91
N TRP A 33 -9.15 3.84 13.26
CA TRP A 33 -8.09 2.87 12.95
C TRP A 33 -7.80 1.99 14.17
N ASP A 34 -6.98 0.97 13.97
CA ASP A 34 -6.66 0.03 15.04
C ASP A 34 -5.24 -0.54 14.90
N THR A 35 -4.91 -1.44 15.81
CA THR A 35 -3.71 -2.27 15.83
C THR A 35 -3.72 -3.33 14.72
N TRP A 36 -2.53 -3.84 14.38
CA TRP A 36 -2.38 -4.97 13.47
C TRP A 36 -3.13 -6.20 13.99
N GLU A 37 -3.03 -6.47 15.29
CA GLU A 37 -3.65 -7.62 15.94
C GLU A 37 -5.18 -7.59 15.80
N ALA A 38 -5.80 -6.42 15.98
CA ALA A 38 -7.24 -6.26 15.80
C ALA A 38 -7.66 -6.47 14.34
N ALA A 39 -6.94 -5.87 13.38
CA ALA A 39 -7.24 -5.99 11.95
C ALA A 39 -7.09 -7.44 11.45
N SER A 40 -5.97 -8.09 11.80
CA SER A 40 -5.65 -9.47 11.40
C SER A 40 -6.56 -10.51 12.01
N LYS A 41 -7.05 -10.28 13.24
CA LYS A 41 -8.04 -11.18 13.89
C LYS A 41 -9.41 -11.11 13.21
N ARG A 42 -9.76 -9.98 12.58
CA ARG A 42 -11.08 -9.76 12.00
C ARG A 42 -11.25 -10.38 10.61
N ASP A 43 -10.33 -10.11 9.69
CA ASP A 43 -10.34 -10.59 8.30
C ASP A 43 -8.94 -10.42 7.69
N SER A 44 -8.61 -11.25 6.70
CA SER A 44 -7.49 -11.12 5.77
C SER A 44 -7.50 -9.87 4.89
N ARG A 45 -8.66 -9.22 4.69
CA ARG A 45 -8.80 -7.95 3.96
C ARG A 45 -8.28 -6.80 4.80
N ILE A 46 -6.99 -6.54 4.74
CA ILE A 46 -6.30 -5.57 5.60
C ILE A 46 -5.82 -4.38 4.76
N GLY A 47 -5.79 -3.21 5.38
CA GLY A 47 -5.17 -2.01 4.83
C GLY A 47 -4.47 -1.20 5.91
N PHE A 48 -3.64 -0.27 5.47
CA PHE A 48 -2.86 0.60 6.34
C PHE A 48 -3.04 2.06 5.91
N VAL A 49 -3.37 2.93 6.85
CA VAL A 49 -3.54 4.36 6.60
C VAL A 49 -2.19 5.06 6.61
N LEU A 50 -1.86 5.73 5.50
CA LEU A 50 -0.58 6.39 5.27
C LEU A 50 -0.40 7.66 6.14
N GLY A 51 0.84 8.13 6.23
CA GLY A 51 1.26 9.22 7.12
C GLY A 51 2.24 8.76 8.19
N GLY A 52 2.67 9.67 9.05
CA GLY A 52 3.66 9.38 10.10
C GLY A 52 5.01 8.90 9.55
N GLY A 53 5.39 9.39 8.37
CA GLY A 53 6.64 9.04 7.69
C GLY A 53 6.55 7.81 6.78
N ILE A 54 5.37 7.19 6.60
CA ILE A 54 5.16 6.04 5.72
C ILE A 54 4.44 6.46 4.44
N GLY A 55 4.98 6.06 3.30
CA GLY A 55 4.39 6.24 1.98
C GLY A 55 4.37 4.95 1.17
N CYS A 56 3.68 5.02 0.04
CA CYS A 56 3.57 3.93 -0.92
C CYS A 56 3.53 4.49 -2.34
N ILE A 57 4.23 3.81 -3.24
CA ILE A 57 4.04 3.93 -4.68
C ILE A 57 3.13 2.78 -5.12
N ASP A 58 2.03 3.12 -5.77
CA ASP A 58 1.07 2.16 -6.33
C ASP A 58 1.22 2.10 -7.86
N LEU A 59 1.44 0.88 -8.35
CA LEU A 59 1.67 0.57 -9.76
C LEU A 59 0.55 -0.36 -10.24
N ASP A 60 -0.49 0.23 -10.82
CA ASP A 60 -1.61 -0.52 -11.41
C ASP A 60 -1.21 -1.23 -12.71
N HIS A 61 -1.74 -2.44 -12.92
CA HIS A 61 -1.62 -3.23 -14.16
C HIS A 61 -0.18 -3.32 -14.69
N CYS A 62 0.78 -3.50 -13.78
CA CYS A 62 2.20 -3.43 -14.07
C CYS A 62 2.87 -4.79 -14.29
N LEU A 63 2.14 -5.88 -14.03
CA LEU A 63 2.56 -7.26 -14.26
C LEU A 63 1.78 -7.90 -15.41
N ASP A 64 2.45 -8.77 -16.17
CA ASP A 64 1.80 -9.62 -17.17
C ASP A 64 1.11 -10.85 -16.55
N ALA A 65 0.53 -11.71 -17.40
CA ALA A 65 -0.16 -12.94 -16.96
C ALA A 65 0.75 -13.97 -16.26
N TYR A 66 2.07 -13.82 -16.39
CA TYR A 66 3.07 -14.67 -15.75
C TYR A 66 3.71 -13.98 -14.53
N GLY A 67 3.29 -12.77 -14.19
CA GLY A 67 3.81 -11.99 -13.08
C GLY A 67 5.11 -11.22 -13.41
N HIS A 68 5.44 -11.05 -14.69
CA HIS A 68 6.63 -10.29 -15.08
C HIS A 68 6.31 -8.80 -15.21
N PRO A 69 7.16 -7.90 -14.68
CA PRO A 69 7.00 -6.48 -14.86
C PRO A 69 7.38 -6.05 -16.28
N SER A 70 6.77 -4.96 -16.77
CA SER A 70 7.26 -4.27 -17.97
C SER A 70 8.67 -3.69 -17.73
N GLU A 71 9.40 -3.35 -18.80
CA GLU A 71 10.73 -2.73 -18.68
C GLU A 71 10.71 -1.43 -17.85
N ALA A 72 9.69 -0.60 -18.03
CA ALA A 72 9.50 0.62 -17.24
C ALA A 72 9.33 0.34 -15.74
N VAL A 73 8.62 -0.74 -15.40
CA VAL A 73 8.38 -1.17 -14.02
C VAL A 73 9.64 -1.81 -13.44
N ALA A 74 10.35 -2.61 -14.22
CA ALA A 74 11.63 -3.19 -13.81
C ALA A 74 12.66 -2.11 -13.47
N GLU A 75 12.76 -1.04 -14.27
CA GLU A 75 13.62 0.12 -13.98
C GLU A 75 13.23 0.83 -12.68
N LEU A 76 11.92 1.04 -12.43
CA LEU A 76 11.44 1.64 -11.19
C LEU A 76 11.76 0.76 -9.98
N LEU A 77 11.57 -0.55 -10.12
CA LEU A 77 11.91 -1.50 -9.07
C LEU A 77 13.40 -1.48 -8.78
N GLU A 78 14.25 -1.36 -9.79
CA GLU A 78 15.71 -1.24 -9.60
C GLU A 78 16.09 0.08 -8.93
N PHE A 79 15.45 1.20 -9.31
CA PHE A 79 15.65 2.49 -8.66
C PHE A 79 15.34 2.43 -7.15
N TYR A 80 14.30 1.67 -6.78
CA TYR A 80 13.91 1.41 -5.39
C TYR A 80 14.44 0.07 -4.85
N ALA A 81 15.59 -0.41 -5.33
CA ALA A 81 16.21 -1.65 -4.87
C ALA A 81 16.33 -1.68 -3.34
N GLY A 82 16.00 -2.83 -2.75
CA GLY A 82 15.97 -3.03 -1.29
C GLY A 82 14.69 -2.59 -0.59
N SER A 83 13.78 -1.87 -1.26
CA SER A 83 12.45 -1.56 -0.71
C SER A 83 11.54 -2.78 -0.73
N TYR A 84 10.67 -2.92 0.28
CA TYR A 84 9.65 -3.95 0.32
C TYR A 84 8.61 -3.74 -0.78
N VAL A 85 8.32 -4.79 -1.56
CA VAL A 85 7.34 -4.76 -2.64
C VAL A 85 6.39 -5.95 -2.51
N GLU A 86 5.09 -5.69 -2.61
CA GLU A 86 4.06 -6.73 -2.62
C GLU A 86 3.12 -6.60 -3.82
N VAL A 87 2.51 -7.72 -4.19
CA VAL A 87 1.48 -7.79 -5.23
C VAL A 87 0.18 -7.24 -4.66
N SER A 88 -0.40 -6.24 -5.33
CA SER A 88 -1.67 -5.62 -4.95
C SER A 88 -2.83 -6.63 -5.00
N PRO A 89 -4.02 -6.37 -4.42
CA PRO A 89 -5.11 -7.35 -4.38
C PRO A 89 -5.55 -7.90 -5.74
N SER A 90 -5.45 -7.11 -6.82
CA SER A 90 -5.86 -7.53 -8.17
C SER A 90 -4.98 -8.65 -8.75
N GLY A 91 -3.74 -8.79 -8.25
CA GLY A 91 -2.80 -9.81 -8.71
C GLY A 91 -1.87 -9.37 -9.84
N ASP A 92 -2.18 -8.24 -10.48
CA ASP A 92 -1.43 -7.68 -11.63
C ASP A 92 -0.81 -6.29 -11.34
N GLY A 93 -0.94 -5.79 -10.11
CA GLY A 93 -0.32 -4.54 -9.66
C GLY A 93 0.69 -4.75 -8.53
N LEU A 94 1.47 -3.72 -8.23
CA LEU A 94 2.49 -3.74 -7.17
C LEU A 94 2.37 -2.52 -6.26
N HIS A 95 2.60 -2.74 -4.96
CA HIS A 95 2.84 -1.69 -3.99
C HIS A 95 4.32 -1.67 -3.60
N VAL A 96 5.00 -0.53 -3.81
CA VAL A 96 6.36 -0.30 -3.29
C VAL A 96 6.25 0.54 -2.03
N TRP A 97 6.60 -0.05 -0.89
CA TRP A 97 6.47 0.58 0.42
C TRP A 97 7.79 1.20 0.87
N GLY A 98 7.70 2.34 1.56
CA GLY A 98 8.89 3.00 2.09
C GLY A 98 8.58 4.19 2.97
N THR A 99 9.64 4.91 3.35
CA THR A 99 9.53 6.13 4.15
C THR A 99 9.40 7.35 3.26
N ALA A 100 8.51 8.27 3.60
CA ALA A 100 8.37 9.52 2.88
C ALA A 100 7.83 10.66 3.76
N PRO A 101 8.25 11.92 3.52
CA PRO A 101 7.59 13.06 4.11
C PRO A 101 6.15 13.19 3.59
N GLU A 102 5.27 13.70 4.45
CA GLU A 102 3.87 13.94 4.10
C GLU A 102 3.77 15.04 3.04
N ARG A 103 3.13 14.72 1.92
CA ARG A 103 2.89 15.66 0.82
C ARG A 103 1.64 15.26 0.05
N ARG A 104 1.10 16.19 -0.74
CA ARG A 104 0.00 15.88 -1.65
C ARG A 104 0.43 14.76 -2.60
N GLY A 105 -0.38 13.69 -2.65
CA GLY A 105 -0.16 12.59 -3.58
C GLY A 105 -0.26 13.05 -5.04
N PHE A 106 0.34 12.27 -5.93
CA PHE A 106 0.33 12.56 -7.36
C PHE A 106 0.29 11.29 -8.18
N ARG A 107 -0.26 11.40 -9.39
CA ARG A 107 -0.19 10.40 -10.45
C ARG A 107 0.62 10.96 -11.60
N ARG A 108 1.56 10.17 -12.11
CA ARG A 108 2.36 10.49 -13.31
C ARG A 108 2.46 9.27 -14.21
N THR A 109 2.79 9.51 -15.47
CA THR A 109 3.11 8.45 -16.41
C THR A 109 4.62 8.41 -16.62
N TRP A 110 5.24 7.25 -16.39
CA TRP A 110 6.66 6.97 -16.62
C TRP A 110 6.77 5.90 -17.70
N LYS A 111 7.30 6.26 -18.88
CA LYS A 111 7.48 5.32 -20.00
C LYS A 111 6.24 4.46 -20.30
N GLY A 112 5.05 5.06 -20.20
CA GLY A 112 3.76 4.38 -20.40
C GLY A 112 3.15 3.73 -19.15
N GLN A 113 3.91 3.53 -18.08
CA GLN A 113 3.40 3.03 -16.79
C GLN A 113 2.79 4.18 -15.98
N ALA A 114 1.57 3.98 -15.45
CA ALA A 114 1.01 4.87 -14.44
C ALA A 114 1.67 4.61 -13.09
N VAL A 115 2.14 5.69 -12.45
CA VAL A 115 2.80 5.66 -11.14
C VAL A 115 2.05 6.62 -10.23
N GLU A 116 1.46 6.08 -9.16
CA GLU A 116 0.81 6.88 -8.12
C GLU A 116 1.66 6.87 -6.86
N PHE A 117 1.82 8.04 -6.24
CA PHE A 117 2.52 8.17 -4.98
C PHE A 117 1.61 8.79 -3.93
N TYR A 118 1.60 8.19 -2.74
CA TYR A 118 0.85 8.68 -1.59
C TYR A 118 1.69 8.59 -0.32
N SER A 119 1.59 9.59 0.55
CA SER A 119 2.22 9.58 1.88
C SER A 119 1.31 10.09 3.01
N GLN A 120 0.06 10.46 2.70
CA GLN A 120 -0.96 10.89 3.67
C GLN A 120 -2.36 10.83 3.03
N ASP A 121 -3.43 11.03 3.81
CA ASP A 121 -4.83 11.16 3.39
C ASP A 121 -5.37 10.01 2.52
N ARG A 122 -4.71 8.86 2.60
CA ARG A 122 -5.03 7.62 1.88
C ARG A 122 -4.70 6.44 2.74
N TYR A 123 -5.37 5.33 2.47
CA TYR A 123 -4.93 4.03 2.94
C TYR A 123 -4.60 3.17 1.73
N VAL A 124 -3.73 2.18 1.93
CA VAL A 124 -3.37 1.20 0.91
C VAL A 124 -3.71 -0.17 1.45
N THR A 125 -4.30 -1.03 0.62
CA THR A 125 -4.55 -2.42 0.98
C THR A 125 -3.21 -3.15 1.15
N VAL A 126 -3.08 -3.96 2.20
CA VAL A 126 -1.87 -4.72 2.49
C VAL A 126 -2.14 -6.18 2.23
N THR A 127 -1.39 -6.81 1.33
CA THR A 127 -1.61 -8.21 0.95
C THR A 127 -0.62 -9.17 1.60
N GLY A 128 0.59 -8.71 1.93
CA GLY A 128 1.67 -9.59 2.37
C GLY A 128 2.15 -10.56 1.28
N ARG A 129 1.63 -10.46 0.04
CA ARG A 129 2.06 -11.30 -1.10
C ARG A 129 3.36 -10.73 -1.65
N VAL A 130 4.46 -11.12 -1.02
CA VAL A 130 5.78 -10.58 -1.32
C VAL A 130 6.13 -10.81 -2.79
N PHE A 131 6.31 -9.72 -3.52
CA PHE A 131 6.92 -9.74 -4.85
C PHE A 131 8.45 -9.64 -4.73
N ARG A 132 8.92 -8.75 -3.84
CA ARG A 132 10.33 -8.61 -3.50
C ARG A 132 10.49 -8.30 -2.00
N PRO A 133 11.25 -9.10 -1.24
CA PRO A 133 11.52 -8.79 0.15
C PRO A 133 12.38 -7.52 0.25
N GLY A 134 12.25 -6.79 1.35
CA GLY A 134 12.98 -5.54 1.55
C GLY A 134 12.62 -4.84 2.86
N ALA A 135 13.13 -3.63 3.00
CA ALA A 135 12.87 -2.75 4.13
C ALA A 135 12.02 -1.53 3.71
N LEU A 136 11.65 -0.69 4.67
CA LEU A 136 11.07 0.61 4.38
C LEU A 136 12.20 1.61 4.15
N LEU A 137 12.62 1.77 2.89
CA LEU A 137 13.64 2.72 2.47
C LEU A 137 13.01 4.04 1.98
N PRO A 138 13.77 5.14 1.85
CA PRO A 138 13.25 6.40 1.32
C PRO A 138 12.64 6.27 -0.08
N LEU A 139 11.44 6.84 -0.27
CA LEU A 139 10.72 6.93 -1.55
C LEU A 139 10.89 8.29 -2.24
#